data_AF-A0A954UK50-F1
#
_entry.id   AF-A0A954UK50-F1
#
_cell.length_a   1.000
_cell.length_b   1.000
_cell.length_c   1.000
_cell.angle_alpha   90.00
_cell.angle_beta   90.00
_cell.angle_gamma   90.00
#
_symmetry.space_group_name_H-M   'P 1'
#
loop_
_entity.id
_entity.type
_entity.pdbx_description
1 polymer ?
#
loop_
_entity_poly.entity_id
_entity_poly.type
_entity_poly.pdbx_seq_one_letter_code
_entity_poly.pdbx_strand_id
1 'polypeptide(L)' 'MPKILMPIGDATEVLDTFYPFFRLPEDGYEVIVAGPEARLYHAVLHEIPPHPAVPWDITEER' A
#
# COMPACT_ATOMS: atom_id res chain seq x y z
N MET A 1 20.32 8.31 -11.18
CA MET A 1 19.50 8.31 -9.95
C MET A 1 19.61 6.93 -9.32
N PRO A 2 19.92 6.79 -8.03
CA PRO A 2 19.92 5.50 -7.35
C PRO A 2 18.51 4.87 -7.40
N LYS A 3 18.43 3.55 -7.54
CA LYS A 3 17.16 2.82 -7.64
C LYS A 3 16.77 2.19 -6.32
N ILE A 4 15.50 2.27 -5.97
CA ILE A 4 14.91 1.63 -4.79
C ILE A 4 13.82 0.67 -5.25
N LEU A 5 13.93 -0.61 -4.88
CA LEU A 5 12.85 -1.57 -5.06
C LEU A 5 11.81 -1.36 -3.96
N MET A 6 10.56 -1.11 -4.36
CA MET A 6 9.43 -0.92 -3.45
C MET A 6 8.39 -2.03 -3.71
N PRO A 7 8.47 -3.16 -2.98
CA PRO A 7 7.48 -4.22 -3.08
C PRO A 7 6.15 -3.77 -2.46
N ILE A 8 5.04 -4.00 -3.16
CA ILE A 8 3.68 -3.74 -2.71
C ILE A 8 2.79 -4.99 -2.84
N GLY A 9 1.67 -4.99 -2.14
CA GLY A 9 0.64 -6.02 -2.20
C GLY A 9 -0.73 -5.47 -1.81
N ASP A 10 -1.74 -6.34 -1.82
CA ASP A 10 -3.06 -5.96 -1.28
C ASP A 10 -2.96 -5.75 0.24
N ALA A 11 -3.82 -4.89 0.75
CA ALA A 11 -3.88 -4.47 2.14
C ALA A 11 -2.58 -3.82 2.68
N THR A 12 -1.74 -3.26 1.80
CA THR A 12 -0.62 -2.44 2.22
C THR A 12 -1.10 -1.22 3.02
N GLU A 13 -0.37 -0.84 4.06
CA GLU A 13 -0.69 0.36 4.85
C GLU A 13 -0.50 1.60 3.97
N VAL A 14 -1.49 2.49 3.97
CA VAL A 14 -1.62 3.59 2.99
C VAL A 14 -0.48 4.58 3.14
N LEU A 15 -0.20 5.02 4.37
CA LEU A 15 0.80 6.03 4.66
C LEU A 15 2.23 5.49 4.47
N ASP A 16 2.52 4.29 4.98
CA ASP A 16 3.81 3.61 4.85
C ASP A 16 4.14 3.30 3.38
N THR A 17 3.13 3.17 2.52
CA THR A 17 3.33 2.99 1.08
C THR A 17 3.48 4.32 0.35
N PHE A 18 2.57 5.27 0.58
CA PHE A 18 2.55 6.50 -0.20
C PHE A 18 3.62 7.51 0.23
N TYR A 19 4.00 7.53 1.50
CA TYR A 19 5.08 8.41 1.97
C TYR A 19 6.39 8.17 1.19
N PRO A 20 6.97 6.96 1.15
CA PRO A 20 8.18 6.71 0.37
C PRO A 20 7.94 6.84 -1.14
N PHE A 21 6.77 6.45 -1.66
CA PHE A 21 6.45 6.60 -3.09
C PHE A 21 6.55 8.05 -3.57
N PHE A 22 6.11 9.01 -2.76
CA PHE A 22 6.17 10.43 -3.10
C PHE A 22 7.46 11.12 -2.68
N ARG A 23 8.06 10.77 -1.54
CA ARG A 23 9.21 11.49 -0.98
C ARG A 23 10.54 11.07 -1.59
N LEU A 24 10.72 9.80 -1.94
CA LEU A 24 11.97 9.33 -2.53
C LEU A 24 12.30 10.01 -3.88
N PRO A 25 11.34 10.26 -4.78
CA PRO A 25 11.60 11.05 -5.98
C PRO A 25 12.04 12.50 -5.70
N GLU A 26 11.53 13.14 -4.64
CA GLU A 26 11.94 14.49 -4.24
C GLU A 26 13.42 14.53 -3.83
N ASP A 27 13.93 13.47 -3.22
CA ASP A 27 15.33 13.30 -2.83
C ASP A 27 16.23 12.71 -3.96
N GLY A 28 15.70 12.56 -5.19
CA GLY A 28 16.46 12.15 -6.37
C GLY A 28 16.63 10.64 -6.57
N TYR A 29 15.78 9.83 -5.93
CA TYR A 29 15.73 8.38 -6.12
C TYR A 29 14.72 7.98 -7.20
N GLU A 30 15.02 6.89 -7.92
CA GLU A 30 14.09 6.23 -8.82
C GLU A 30 13.39 5.08 -8.07
N VAL A 31 12.08 5.20 -7.85
CA VAL A 31 11.27 4.17 -7.17
C VAL A 31 10.79 3.15 -8.19
N ILE A 32 11.19 1.89 -8.00
CA ILE A 32 10.76 0.75 -8.80
C ILE A 32 9.67 0.00 -8.03
N VAL A 33 8.42 0.25 -8.39
CA VAL A 33 7.27 -0.44 -7.77
C VAL A 33 7.17 -1.86 -8.33
N ALA A 34 7.06 -2.85 -7.44
CA ALA A 34 6.92 -4.25 -7.82
C ALA A 34 5.82 -4.92 -7.00
N GLY A 35 5.04 -5.79 -7.64
CA GLY A 35 4.10 -6.69 -6.97
C GLY A 35 4.18 -8.08 -7.60
N PRO A 36 3.49 -9.09 -7.04
CA PRO A 36 3.43 -10.44 -7.60
C PRO A 36 2.96 -10.47 -9.08
N GLU A 37 2.05 -9.57 -9.44
CA GLU A 37 1.51 -9.38 -10.79
C GLU A 37 1.41 -7.90 -11.16
N ALA A 38 1.43 -7.59 -12.46
CA ALA A 38 1.25 -6.23 -12.97
C ALA A 38 -0.23 -5.83 -12.99
N ARG A 39 -0.77 -5.54 -11.80
CA ARG A 39 -2.17 -5.12 -11.60
C ARG A 39 -2.27 -4.00 -10.57
N LEU A 40 -3.48 -3.46 -10.42
CA LEU A 40 -3.81 -2.58 -9.30
C LEU A 40 -3.91 -3.38 -8.00
N TYR A 41 -3.41 -2.79 -6.92
CA TYR A 41 -3.49 -3.32 -5.57
C TYR A 41 -4.36 -2.39 -4.72
N HIS A 42 -5.20 -2.98 -3.89
CA HIS A 42 -6.01 -2.21 -2.95
C HIS A 42 -5.24 -2.05 -1.64
N ALA A 43 -5.01 -0.81 -1.22
CA ALA A 43 -4.45 -0.53 0.10
C ALA A 43 -5.50 -0.79 1.21
N VAL A 44 -5.06 -0.85 2.46
CA VAL A 44 -5.96 -1.04 3.60
C VAL A 44 -6.97 0.11 3.70
N LEU A 45 -8.19 -0.23 4.12
CA LEU A 45 -9.24 0.72 4.51
C LEU A 45 -9.51 0.51 6.00
N HIS A 46 -9.39 1.56 6.80
CA HIS A 46 -9.74 1.53 8.22
C HIS A 46 -11.24 1.80 8.42
N GLU A 47 -12.08 1.06 7.69
CA GLU A 47 -13.54 1.14 7.80
C GLU A 47 -14.09 -0.21 8.26
N ILE A 48 -15.00 -0.17 9.24
CA ILE A 48 -15.72 -1.34 9.70
C ILE A 48 -16.86 -1.62 8.71
N PRO A 49 -16.94 -2.82 8.10
CA PRO A 49 -18.03 -3.16 7.20
C PRO A 49 -19.39 -3.01 7.90
N PRO A 50 -20.42 -2.46 7.22
CA PRO A 50 -21.73 -2.19 7.83
C PRO A 50 -22.54 -3.46 8.15
N HIS A 51 -22.08 -4.66 7.78
CA HIS A 51 -22.84 -5.90 7.91
C HIS A 51 -22.04 -7.03 8.58
N PRO A 52 -22.57 -7.69 9.63
CA PRO A 52 -21.88 -8.74 10.41
C PRO A 52 -21.72 -10.10 9.69
N ALA A 53 -22.00 -10.15 8.39
CA ALA A 53 -21.96 -11.39 7.59
C ALA A 53 -20.88 -11.33 6.49
N VAL A 54 -20.12 -10.23 6.44
CA VAL A 54 -18.97 -10.11 5.54
C VAL A 54 -17.83 -10.91 6.19
N PRO A 55 -17.32 -11.97 5.54
CA PRO A 55 -16.41 -12.94 6.15
C PRO A 55 -14.95 -12.45 6.24
N TRP A 56 -14.72 -11.14 6.10
CA TRP A 56 -13.39 -10.53 6.14
C TRP A 56 -13.41 -9.39 7.15
N ASP A 57 -12.64 -9.55 8.23
CA ASP A 57 -12.23 -8.46 9.10
C ASP A 57 -11.01 -7.79 8.45
N ILE A 58 -11.21 -6.67 7.77
CA ILE A 58 -10.10 -5.75 7.46
C ILE A 58 -9.83 -4.93 8.74
N THR A 59 -8.55 -4.67 8.99
CA THR A 59 -7.97 -4.06 10.19
C THR A 59 -8.87 -3.06 10.92
N GLU A 60 -9.26 -3.37 12.17
CA GLU A 60 -9.78 -2.43 13.16
C GLU A 60 -8.61 -1.99 14.05
N GLU A 61 -8.09 -0.77 13.86
CA GLU A 61 -7.20 -0.16 14.85
C GLU A 61 -8.05 0.41 16.01
N ARG A 62 -7.78 -0.06 17.23
CA ARG A 62 -8.33 0.49 18.48
C ARG A 62 -7.24 1.17 19.28
#